data_AF-A0A6I0EEN5-F1
#
_entry.id   AF-A0A6I0EEN5-F1
#
_cell.length_a   1.000
_cell.length_b   1.000
_cell.length_c   1.000
_cell.angle_alpha   90.00
_cell.angle_beta   90.00
_cell.angle_gamma   90.00
#
_symmetry.space_group_name_H-M   'P 1'
#
loop_
_entity.id
_entity.type
_entity.pdbx_description
1 polymer ?
#
loop_
_entity_poly.entity_id
_entity_poly.type
_entity_poly.pdbx_seq_one_letter_code
_entity_poly.pdbx_strand_id
1 'polypeptide(L)'
;MALTSAMLTGFTGIKSNQTTVNTVGDDIANLNTTAFKQQRTLFETLMYETISPGSGPSPGTGGTLPRQVGRGSGVAAVQRDFAQGAIEATGSESDLALNGRGFFVLSDADGALRYTRDGAFVLDPSSTLVATGGRRVQGYAADAAGQIQRGALTDIVIPLGEVAAPVATSEAVISGKLDAAEPVASVGHTTVSQALRTSGGSAATATTALTDLVDEHGAPLFSTDDAIEIVVNKGGGSLPPETFIVGTTGSTLGDFASYLQTIAGVYADPTVDPAAGVTVAAGPDPEAGSLVVTSNRGEANALRLHREGDELEFGSILNRTKGTTPFSFSTRASAVGGGTSTNFTVYDSLGQPVEARLRFALETKDTGGTTWRYYAESLDDSDLSPLIGMGTVQFDASGRFVTATGDPLSLDRAGSGASSPLTFSLDFSGMTAPAESVGESRVYMASQDGTPAGELEGYEIDEDGVITGKYSNQQSRVLGQVAVATFINNEGLLAESENTYVPGANSGDANIVAANEAGAGAIVAGALEQSNVELVREFIDLVSASTGISAASRVVRTADDLLQELLLLSR
;
A
#
# COMPACT_ATOMS: atom_id res chain seq x y z
N MET A 1 -64.01 -48.05 15.90
CA MET A 1 -62.88 -47.67 15.02
C MET A 1 -62.89 -46.20 14.58
N ALA A 2 -64.05 -45.53 14.38
CA ALA A 2 -64.08 -44.12 13.97
C ALA A 2 -63.64 -43.12 15.07
N LEU A 3 -64.01 -43.36 16.33
CA LEU A 3 -63.65 -42.47 17.46
C LEU A 3 -62.17 -42.55 17.82
N THR A 4 -61.56 -43.74 17.71
CA THR A 4 -60.10 -43.91 17.87
C THR A 4 -59.31 -43.18 16.79
N SER A 5 -59.81 -43.13 15.55
CA SER A 5 -59.16 -42.33 14.50
C SER A 5 -59.29 -40.82 14.73
N ALA A 6 -60.40 -40.34 15.31
CA ALA A 6 -60.54 -38.93 15.65
C ALA A 6 -59.56 -38.51 16.76
N MET A 7 -59.35 -39.36 17.77
CA MET A 7 -58.33 -39.15 18.81
C MET A 7 -56.91 -39.12 18.22
N LEU A 8 -56.57 -40.04 17.32
CA LEU A 8 -55.27 -40.07 16.65
C LEU A 8 -55.04 -38.81 15.81
N THR A 9 -56.03 -38.38 15.03
CA THR A 9 -55.96 -37.12 14.28
C THR A 9 -55.77 -35.91 15.20
N GLY A 10 -56.52 -35.84 16.32
CA GLY A 10 -56.33 -34.79 17.33
C GLY A 10 -54.92 -34.81 17.94
N PHE A 11 -54.39 -35.99 18.27
CA PHE A 11 -53.05 -36.14 18.82
C PHE A 11 -51.95 -35.68 17.85
N THR A 12 -52.07 -36.02 16.56
CA THR A 12 -51.11 -35.55 15.53
C THR A 12 -51.12 -34.03 15.38
N GLY A 13 -52.29 -33.40 15.52
CA GLY A 13 -52.43 -31.94 15.56
C GLY A 13 -51.77 -31.31 16.80
N ILE A 14 -51.92 -31.90 17.99
CA ILE A 14 -51.25 -31.43 19.22
C ILE A 14 -49.73 -31.48 19.04
N LYS A 15 -49.21 -32.62 18.57
CA LYS A 15 -47.77 -32.81 18.40
C LYS A 15 -47.17 -31.83 17.38
N SER A 16 -47.86 -31.60 16.26
CA SER A 16 -47.39 -30.67 15.23
C SER A 16 -47.37 -29.23 15.74
N ASN A 17 -48.42 -28.77 16.42
CA ASN A 17 -48.45 -27.44 17.01
C ASN A 17 -47.45 -27.28 18.17
N GLN A 18 -47.13 -28.35 18.92
CA GLN A 18 -46.11 -28.30 19.96
C GLN A 18 -44.72 -28.03 19.38
N THR A 19 -44.39 -28.60 18.22
CA THR A 19 -43.14 -28.26 17.51
C THR A 19 -43.11 -26.77 17.15
N THR A 20 -44.22 -26.22 16.65
CA THR A 20 -44.30 -24.77 16.35
C THR A 20 -44.13 -23.91 17.59
N VAL A 21 -44.73 -24.28 18.73
CA VAL A 21 -44.50 -23.56 19.99
C VAL A 21 -43.02 -23.58 20.39
N ASN A 22 -42.32 -24.70 20.17
CA ASN A 22 -40.89 -24.78 20.46
C ASN A 22 -40.05 -23.93 19.51
N THR A 23 -40.33 -23.93 18.20
CA THR A 23 -39.56 -23.12 17.23
C THR A 23 -39.77 -21.63 17.47
N VAL A 24 -41.03 -21.20 17.65
CA VAL A 24 -41.37 -19.81 17.97
C VAL A 24 -40.77 -19.39 19.33
N GLY A 25 -40.75 -20.30 20.31
CA GLY A 25 -40.09 -20.04 21.59
C GLY A 25 -38.57 -19.81 21.45
N ASP A 26 -37.90 -20.57 20.58
CA ASP A 26 -36.48 -20.40 20.26
C ASP A 26 -36.22 -19.09 19.50
N ASP A 27 -37.08 -18.74 18.54
CA ASP A 27 -36.98 -17.49 17.78
C ASP A 27 -37.15 -16.26 18.68
N ILE A 28 -38.14 -16.27 19.58
CA ILE A 28 -38.34 -15.19 20.57
C ILE A 28 -37.14 -15.09 21.52
N ALA A 29 -36.58 -16.22 21.96
CA ALA A 29 -35.42 -16.23 22.86
C ALA A 29 -34.17 -15.64 22.20
N ASN A 30 -34.01 -15.83 20.89
CA ASN A 30 -32.85 -15.39 20.12
C ASN A 30 -33.09 -14.09 19.32
N LEU A 31 -34.14 -13.33 19.64
CA LEU A 31 -34.44 -12.06 18.97
C LEU A 31 -33.32 -11.02 19.10
N ASN A 32 -32.57 -11.03 20.20
CA ASN A 32 -31.44 -10.10 20.41
C ASN A 32 -30.08 -10.71 20.03
N THR A 33 -30.06 -11.96 19.55
CA THR A 33 -28.83 -12.62 19.11
C THR A 33 -28.47 -12.09 17.73
N THR A 34 -27.22 -11.69 17.55
CA THR A 34 -26.72 -11.18 16.27
C THR A 34 -26.79 -12.25 15.19
N ALA A 35 -27.23 -11.83 14.01
CA ALA A 35 -27.36 -12.64 12.80
C ALA A 35 -28.17 -13.93 12.95
N PHE A 36 -29.06 -14.03 13.95
CA PHE A 36 -29.92 -15.19 14.13
C PHE A 36 -30.97 -15.27 12.99
N LYS A 37 -31.26 -16.51 12.56
CA LYS A 37 -32.18 -16.80 11.46
C LYS A 37 -33.41 -17.53 11.97
N GLN A 38 -34.57 -16.87 11.85
CA GLN A 38 -35.89 -17.36 12.27
C GLN A 38 -36.19 -18.74 11.71
N GLN A 39 -36.97 -19.52 12.44
CA GLN A 39 -37.32 -20.89 12.09
C GLN A 39 -38.81 -21.02 11.78
N ARG A 40 -39.14 -21.62 10.63
CA ARG A 40 -40.51 -21.90 10.23
C ARG A 40 -40.80 -23.40 10.24
N THR A 41 -41.84 -23.79 10.97
CA THR A 41 -42.38 -25.16 10.92
C THR A 41 -43.28 -25.33 9.69
N LEU A 42 -43.01 -26.32 8.86
CA LEU A 42 -43.84 -26.70 7.71
C LEU A 42 -44.67 -27.95 8.03
N PHE A 43 -45.93 -27.95 7.62
CA PHE A 43 -46.86 -29.06 7.86
C PHE A 43 -47.12 -29.85 6.58
N GLU A 44 -47.36 -31.15 6.73
CA GLU A 44 -47.87 -32.02 5.67
C GLU A 44 -49.10 -32.79 6.16
N THR A 45 -49.95 -33.20 5.21
CA THR A 45 -51.05 -34.11 5.51
C THR A 45 -50.52 -35.53 5.68
N LEU A 46 -51.02 -36.23 6.69
CA LEU A 46 -50.75 -37.66 6.84
C LEU A 46 -51.60 -38.47 5.86
N MET A 47 -51.34 -39.77 5.76
CA MET A 47 -52.02 -40.68 4.83
C MET A 47 -53.56 -40.53 4.84
N TYR A 48 -54.15 -40.66 3.65
CA TYR A 48 -55.59 -40.78 3.49
C TYR A 48 -56.00 -42.25 3.52
N GLU A 49 -57.02 -42.58 4.32
CA GLU A 49 -57.70 -43.87 4.21
C GLU A 49 -58.73 -43.78 3.08
N THR A 50 -58.56 -44.61 2.04
CA THR A 50 -59.51 -44.71 0.93
C THR A 50 -60.59 -45.73 1.28
N ILE A 51 -61.78 -45.23 1.59
CA ILE A 51 -62.96 -46.06 1.91
C ILE A 51 -63.61 -46.55 0.60
N SER A 52 -63.60 -45.73 -0.45
CA SER A 52 -63.99 -46.11 -1.80
C SER A 52 -63.18 -45.29 -2.80
N PRO A 53 -62.57 -45.90 -3.83
CA PRO A 53 -61.81 -45.17 -4.86
C PRO A 53 -62.72 -44.40 -5.83
N GLY A 54 -64.06 -44.50 -5.68
CA GLY A 54 -65.00 -44.04 -6.69
C GLY A 54 -65.10 -45.03 -7.85
N SER A 55 -66.00 -44.77 -8.80
CA SER A 55 -66.21 -45.63 -9.97
C SER A 55 -66.44 -44.79 -11.21
N GLY A 56 -65.98 -45.30 -12.37
CA GLY A 56 -66.30 -44.71 -13.66
C GLY A 56 -67.80 -44.84 -14.01
N PRO A 57 -68.32 -44.02 -14.94
CA PRO A 57 -69.70 -44.11 -15.41
C PRO A 57 -69.94 -45.40 -16.22
N SER A 58 -71.14 -45.98 -16.10
CA SER A 58 -71.60 -47.19 -16.80
C SER A 58 -72.91 -46.89 -17.56
N PRO A 59 -73.34 -47.68 -18.58
CA PRO A 59 -74.60 -47.42 -19.28
C PRO A 59 -75.80 -47.46 -18.33
N GLY A 60 -76.35 -46.28 -17.99
CA GLY A 60 -77.49 -46.10 -17.10
C GLY A 60 -77.17 -45.54 -15.70
N THR A 61 -75.90 -45.30 -15.33
CA THR A 61 -75.56 -44.66 -14.04
C THR A 61 -74.26 -43.85 -14.14
N GLY A 62 -74.24 -42.65 -13.53
CA GLY A 62 -73.06 -41.78 -13.48
C GLY A 62 -71.94 -42.34 -12.59
N GLY A 63 -70.73 -41.79 -12.75
CA GLY A 63 -69.60 -42.13 -11.88
C GLY A 63 -69.81 -41.65 -10.44
N THR A 64 -69.11 -42.28 -9.50
CA THR A 64 -69.15 -41.91 -8.08
C THR A 64 -67.82 -41.28 -7.64
N LEU A 65 -67.87 -40.34 -6.70
CA LEU A 65 -66.69 -39.69 -6.16
C LEU A 65 -65.91 -40.63 -5.22
N PRO A 66 -64.57 -40.54 -5.18
CA PRO A 66 -63.79 -41.22 -4.16
C PRO A 66 -64.16 -40.71 -2.77
N ARG A 67 -64.29 -41.64 -1.81
CA ARG A 67 -64.50 -41.35 -0.39
C ARG A 67 -63.20 -41.61 0.34
N GLN A 68 -62.52 -40.54 0.71
CA GLN A 68 -61.26 -40.57 1.43
C GLN A 68 -61.37 -39.76 2.73
N VAL A 69 -60.73 -40.24 3.78
CA VAL A 69 -60.64 -39.53 5.06
C VAL A 69 -59.17 -39.36 5.45
N GLY A 70 -58.78 -38.14 5.81
CA GLY A 70 -57.40 -37.85 6.23
C GLY A 70 -57.11 -38.36 7.65
N ARG A 71 -55.87 -38.78 7.91
CA ARG A 71 -55.41 -39.24 9.23
C ARG A 71 -54.69 -38.18 10.06
N GLY A 72 -54.86 -36.90 9.72
CA GLY A 72 -54.29 -35.77 10.45
C GLY A 72 -53.14 -35.10 9.71
N SER A 73 -52.26 -34.44 10.47
CA SER A 73 -51.13 -33.68 9.95
C SER A 73 -49.84 -33.97 10.73
N GLY A 74 -48.71 -33.85 10.04
CA GLY A 74 -47.36 -34.00 10.61
C GLY A 74 -46.50 -32.77 10.33
N VAL A 75 -45.32 -32.73 10.94
CA VAL A 75 -44.27 -31.75 10.60
C VAL A 75 -43.44 -32.32 9.47
N ALA A 76 -43.43 -31.63 8.33
CA ALA A 76 -42.62 -31.99 7.17
C ALA A 76 -41.16 -31.58 7.35
N ALA A 77 -40.94 -30.35 7.84
CA ALA A 77 -39.61 -29.79 8.08
C ALA A 77 -39.68 -28.61 9.05
N VAL A 78 -38.56 -28.33 9.71
CA VAL A 78 -38.29 -27.03 10.35
C VAL A 78 -37.20 -26.38 9.50
N GLN A 79 -37.55 -25.30 8.81
CA GLN A 79 -36.68 -24.60 7.86
C GLN A 79 -36.22 -23.29 8.49
N ARG A 80 -34.97 -22.87 8.28
CA ARG A 80 -34.52 -21.52 8.68
C ARG A 80 -34.81 -20.54 7.56
N ASP A 81 -35.09 -19.29 7.89
CA ASP A 81 -35.19 -18.26 6.86
C ASP A 81 -33.88 -17.47 6.80
N PHE A 82 -33.14 -17.63 5.71
CA PHE A 82 -31.89 -16.91 5.47
C PHE A 82 -32.07 -15.50 4.89
N ALA A 83 -33.29 -14.93 4.96
CA ALA A 83 -33.51 -13.51 4.72
C ALA A 83 -32.58 -12.63 5.56
N GLN A 84 -32.18 -11.49 4.98
CA GLN A 84 -31.32 -10.50 5.60
C GLN A 84 -32.04 -9.82 6.78
N GLY A 85 -31.36 -9.72 7.93
CA GLY A 85 -31.79 -8.90 9.06
C GLY A 85 -31.40 -7.43 8.88
N ALA A 86 -31.80 -6.56 9.81
CA ALA A 86 -31.34 -5.17 9.79
C ALA A 86 -29.83 -5.11 10.05
N ILE A 87 -29.10 -4.26 9.32
CA ILE A 87 -27.68 -4.01 9.59
C ILE A 87 -27.59 -2.78 10.49
N GLU A 88 -26.97 -2.92 11.66
CA GLU A 88 -26.77 -1.83 12.61
C GLU A 88 -25.28 -1.55 12.78
N ALA A 89 -24.93 -0.26 12.76
CA ALA A 89 -23.56 0.18 12.99
C ALA A 89 -23.21 0.06 14.49
N THR A 90 -22.09 -0.59 14.80
CA THR A 90 -21.58 -0.76 16.17
C THR A 90 -20.46 0.23 16.49
N GLY A 91 -19.75 0.70 15.47
CA GLY A 91 -18.58 1.57 15.61
C GLY A 91 -17.28 0.85 15.99
N SER A 92 -17.28 -0.49 16.06
CA SER A 92 -16.06 -1.29 16.24
C SER A 92 -15.54 -1.78 14.90
N GLU A 93 -14.30 -1.47 14.54
CA GLU A 93 -13.69 -1.84 13.24
C GLU A 93 -13.59 -3.35 13.02
N SER A 94 -13.63 -4.16 14.10
CA SER A 94 -13.61 -5.63 14.03
C SER A 94 -14.97 -6.24 13.71
N ASP A 95 -16.06 -5.50 13.90
CA ASP A 95 -17.41 -6.00 13.63
C ASP A 95 -17.71 -5.91 12.13
N LEU A 96 -18.14 -7.04 11.56
CA LEU A 96 -18.44 -7.15 10.14
C LEU A 96 -19.87 -7.64 9.92
N ALA A 97 -20.58 -7.02 8.98
CA ALA A 97 -21.86 -7.51 8.49
C ALA A 97 -21.75 -7.89 7.01
N LEU A 98 -22.50 -8.90 6.58
CA LEU A 98 -22.65 -9.21 5.16
C LEU A 98 -23.95 -8.62 4.65
N ASN A 99 -23.88 -7.75 3.64
CA ASN A 99 -25.04 -7.25 2.92
C ASN A 99 -25.24 -8.07 1.63
N GLY A 100 -26.20 -8.99 1.67
CA GLY A 100 -26.49 -9.91 0.57
C GLY A 100 -26.21 -11.36 0.94
N ARG A 101 -26.03 -12.21 -0.07
CA ARG A 101 -25.86 -13.66 0.13
C ARG A 101 -24.44 -13.99 0.55
N GLY A 102 -24.28 -14.82 1.57
CA GLY A 102 -22.96 -15.33 1.95
C GLY A 102 -22.86 -15.64 3.43
N PHE A 103 -21.75 -16.27 3.79
CA PHE A 103 -21.36 -16.59 5.15
C PHE A 103 -19.87 -16.30 5.31
N PHE A 104 -19.46 -15.80 6.47
CA PHE A 104 -18.07 -15.76 6.86
C PHE A 104 -17.54 -17.18 7.04
N VAL A 105 -16.29 -17.39 6.63
CA VAL A 105 -15.61 -18.67 6.75
C VAL A 105 -14.75 -18.66 8.01
N LEU A 106 -14.98 -19.62 8.89
CA LEU A 106 -14.24 -19.83 10.12
C LEU A 106 -13.49 -21.16 10.08
N SER A 107 -12.38 -21.27 10.81
CA SER A 107 -11.68 -22.54 11.05
C SER A 107 -11.69 -22.91 12.52
N ASP A 108 -11.95 -24.18 12.80
CA ASP A 108 -11.77 -24.78 14.13
C ASP A 108 -10.29 -25.08 14.43
N ALA A 109 -10.01 -25.53 15.66
CA ALA A 109 -8.68 -25.99 16.06
C ALA A 109 -8.14 -27.15 15.19
N ASP A 110 -9.03 -28.01 14.69
CA ASP A 110 -8.70 -29.15 13.83
C ASP A 110 -8.57 -28.77 12.34
N GLY A 111 -8.72 -27.48 11.99
CA GLY A 111 -8.70 -26.99 10.61
C GLY A 111 -9.99 -27.25 9.82
N ALA A 112 -11.04 -27.76 10.46
CA ALA A 112 -12.34 -27.93 9.84
C ALA A 112 -13.02 -26.57 9.64
N LEU A 113 -13.63 -26.36 8.47
CA LEU A 113 -14.31 -25.11 8.15
C LEU A 113 -15.72 -25.08 8.77
N ARG A 114 -16.12 -23.90 9.24
CA ARG A 114 -17.45 -23.56 9.75
C ARG A 114 -17.90 -22.27 9.10
N TYR A 115 -19.21 -22.11 8.96
CA TYR A 115 -19.79 -20.97 8.27
C TYR A 115 -20.71 -20.20 9.23
N THR A 116 -20.63 -18.88 9.25
CA THR A 116 -21.51 -18.06 10.10
C THR A 116 -21.94 -16.80 9.38
N ARG A 117 -23.04 -16.20 9.84
CA ARG A 117 -23.39 -14.82 9.50
C ARG A 117 -23.12 -13.83 10.62
N ASP A 118 -22.82 -14.33 11.81
CA ASP A 118 -22.42 -13.48 12.92
C ASP A 118 -21.00 -13.00 12.68
N GLY A 119 -20.83 -11.68 12.57
CA GLY A 119 -19.52 -11.06 12.39
C GLY A 119 -19.08 -10.23 13.59
N ALA A 120 -19.55 -10.60 14.78
CA ALA A 120 -19.00 -10.12 16.05
C ALA A 120 -17.61 -10.74 16.25
N PHE A 121 -16.60 -10.15 15.62
CA PHE A 121 -15.21 -10.59 15.68
C PHE A 121 -14.39 -9.71 16.61
N VAL A 122 -13.36 -10.32 17.20
CA VAL A 122 -12.38 -9.65 18.06
C VAL A 122 -10.98 -10.08 17.67
N LEU A 123 -10.00 -9.24 17.93
CA LEU A 123 -8.59 -9.60 17.76
C LEU A 123 -8.08 -10.33 19.01
N ASP A 124 -7.45 -11.48 18.80
CA ASP A 124 -6.77 -12.21 19.87
C ASP A 124 -5.36 -11.64 20.15
N PRO A 125 -4.65 -12.09 21.20
CA PRO A 125 -3.28 -11.62 21.49
C PRO A 125 -2.25 -11.93 20.41
N SER A 126 -2.53 -12.87 19.50
CA SER A 126 -1.75 -13.15 18.30
C SER A 126 -2.19 -12.30 17.10
N SER A 127 -3.00 -11.26 17.34
CA SER A 127 -3.51 -10.35 16.32
C SER A 127 -4.35 -11.05 15.24
N THR A 128 -4.86 -12.24 15.53
CA THR A 128 -5.73 -12.98 14.61
C THR A 128 -7.18 -12.59 14.86
N LEU A 129 -7.93 -12.41 13.78
CA LEU A 129 -9.36 -12.13 13.86
C LEU A 129 -10.11 -13.42 14.23
N VAL A 130 -10.77 -13.42 15.38
CA VAL A 130 -11.50 -14.57 15.92
C VAL A 130 -12.96 -14.22 16.21
N ALA A 131 -13.84 -15.19 16.01
CA ALA A 131 -15.23 -15.11 16.48
C ALA A 131 -15.30 -15.26 18.00
N THR A 132 -16.42 -14.86 18.60
CA THR A 132 -16.69 -14.99 20.05
C THR A 132 -16.45 -16.41 20.59
N GLY A 133 -16.63 -17.44 19.77
CA GLY A 133 -16.33 -18.85 20.08
C GLY A 133 -14.86 -19.27 20.00
N GLY A 134 -13.92 -18.34 19.73
CA GLY A 134 -12.49 -18.62 19.57
C GLY A 134 -12.08 -19.25 18.24
N ARG A 135 -13.01 -19.32 17.27
CA ARG A 135 -12.73 -19.80 15.91
C ARG A 135 -12.11 -18.70 15.06
N ARG A 136 -11.10 -19.04 14.27
CA ARG A 136 -10.33 -18.06 13.48
C ARG A 136 -11.04 -17.75 12.16
N VAL A 137 -11.12 -16.47 11.80
CA VAL A 137 -11.67 -16.02 10.53
C VAL A 137 -10.68 -16.32 9.40
N GLN A 138 -11.18 -16.95 8.35
CA GLN A 138 -10.39 -17.30 7.17
C GLN A 138 -10.50 -16.24 6.09
N GLY A 139 -9.42 -16.10 5.34
CA GLY A 139 -9.37 -15.25 4.17
C GLY A 139 -8.17 -15.57 3.28
N TYR A 140 -7.80 -14.61 2.45
CA TYR A 140 -6.67 -14.67 1.55
C TYR A 140 -5.57 -13.73 2.04
N ALA A 141 -4.34 -14.24 2.17
CA ALA A 141 -3.19 -13.43 2.54
C ALA A 141 -2.78 -12.45 1.43
N ALA A 142 -2.28 -11.28 1.83
CA ALA A 142 -1.57 -10.38 0.92
C ALA A 142 -0.07 -10.71 0.88
N ASP A 143 0.57 -10.57 -0.28
CA ASP A 143 2.02 -10.62 -0.37
C ASP A 143 2.68 -9.28 0.03
N ALA A 144 4.01 -9.25 0.04
CA ALA A 144 4.77 -8.03 0.37
C ALA A 144 4.53 -6.85 -0.60
N ALA A 145 3.97 -7.12 -1.79
CA ALA A 145 3.58 -6.11 -2.77
C ALA A 145 2.08 -5.70 -2.63
N GLY A 146 1.38 -6.20 -1.61
CA GLY A 146 -0.03 -5.92 -1.35
C GLY A 146 -0.99 -6.63 -2.30
N GLN A 147 -0.55 -7.66 -3.04
CA GLN A 147 -1.41 -8.45 -3.91
C GLN A 147 -2.02 -9.63 -3.16
N ILE A 148 -3.34 -9.80 -3.29
CA ILE A 148 -4.07 -10.87 -2.60
C ILE A 148 -3.86 -12.22 -3.31
N GLN A 149 -3.36 -13.22 -2.56
CA GLN A 149 -3.17 -14.57 -3.08
C GLN A 149 -4.42 -15.43 -2.86
N ARG A 150 -5.32 -15.46 -3.85
CA ARG A 150 -6.60 -16.20 -3.79
C ARG A 150 -6.50 -17.73 -3.89
N GLY A 151 -5.30 -18.31 -3.74
CA GLY A 151 -5.04 -19.73 -3.96
C GLY A 151 -5.23 -20.63 -2.74
N ALA A 152 -5.03 -20.10 -1.53
CA ALA A 152 -5.16 -20.84 -0.28
C ALA A 152 -5.82 -19.98 0.79
N LEU A 153 -6.67 -20.58 1.61
CA LEU A 153 -7.25 -19.92 2.78
C LEU A 153 -6.24 -19.92 3.92
N THR A 154 -6.10 -18.77 4.55
CA THR A 154 -5.24 -18.55 5.70
C THR A 154 -5.99 -17.78 6.78
N ASP A 155 -5.52 -17.88 8.02
CA ASP A 155 -6.01 -17.04 9.11
C ASP A 155 -5.76 -15.56 8.80
N ILE A 156 -6.74 -14.71 9.10
CA ILE A 156 -6.59 -13.25 8.98
C ILE A 156 -5.86 -12.70 10.20
N VAL A 157 -4.66 -12.16 9.97
CA VAL A 157 -3.82 -11.55 11.01
C VAL A 157 -3.67 -10.06 10.74
N ILE A 158 -3.98 -9.23 11.75
CA ILE A 158 -3.91 -7.77 11.73
C ILE A 158 -2.98 -7.31 12.86
N PRO A 159 -1.65 -7.28 12.63
CA PRO A 159 -0.66 -7.07 13.68
C PRO A 159 -0.56 -5.60 14.11
N LEU A 160 -1.56 -5.14 14.87
CA LEU A 160 -1.57 -3.80 15.46
C LEU A 160 -0.33 -3.57 16.33
N GLY A 161 0.34 -2.44 16.15
CA GLY A 161 1.58 -2.11 16.85
C GLY A 161 2.84 -2.78 16.31
N GLU A 162 2.76 -3.59 15.25
CA GLU A 162 3.95 -4.10 14.59
C GLU A 162 4.60 -3.01 13.73
N VAL A 163 5.93 -2.93 13.82
CA VAL A 163 6.72 -2.00 13.00
C VAL A 163 6.95 -2.64 11.64
N ALA A 164 6.36 -2.08 10.60
CA ALA A 164 6.72 -2.40 9.24
C ALA A 164 8.18 -2.00 8.98
N ALA A 165 8.93 -2.96 8.45
CA ALA A 165 10.30 -2.72 8.05
C ALA A 165 10.37 -1.58 7.02
N PRO A 166 11.38 -0.70 7.12
CA PRO A 166 11.63 0.31 6.12
C PRO A 166 11.98 -0.34 4.78
N VAL A 167 11.72 0.39 3.70
CA VAL A 167 12.03 -0.06 2.34
C VAL A 167 12.95 0.97 1.72
N ALA A 168 14.10 0.52 1.20
CA ALA A 168 15.01 1.38 0.45
C ALA A 168 14.33 1.86 -0.83
N THR A 169 14.54 3.13 -1.20
CA THR A 169 14.06 3.64 -2.49
C THR A 169 14.76 2.91 -3.63
N SER A 170 13.98 2.36 -4.56
CA SER A 170 14.47 1.78 -5.82
C SER A 170 14.05 2.59 -7.04
N GLU A 171 12.95 3.35 -6.94
CA GLU A 171 12.44 4.22 -7.99
C GLU A 171 11.90 5.54 -7.42
N ALA A 172 12.31 6.65 -8.03
CA ALA A 172 11.79 7.97 -7.72
C ALA A 172 11.29 8.67 -8.98
N VAL A 173 10.04 9.14 -8.94
CA VAL A 173 9.40 9.82 -10.06
C VAL A 173 9.62 11.32 -9.93
N ILE A 174 10.33 11.89 -10.89
CA ILE A 174 10.60 13.32 -11.01
C ILE A 174 9.59 13.92 -11.99
N SER A 175 8.95 15.01 -11.58
CA SER A 175 7.95 15.69 -12.39
C SER A 175 8.14 17.20 -12.35
N GLY A 176 7.54 17.86 -13.33
CA GLY A 176 7.56 19.30 -13.40
C GLY A 176 7.85 19.81 -14.80
N LYS A 177 8.35 21.03 -14.86
CA LYS A 177 8.49 21.80 -16.07
C LYS A 177 9.87 22.43 -16.14
N LEU A 178 10.54 22.24 -17.27
CA LEU A 178 11.78 22.92 -17.63
C LEU A 178 11.48 24.02 -18.66
N ASP A 179 12.04 25.20 -18.47
CA ASP A 179 11.86 26.31 -19.40
C ASP A 179 12.87 26.23 -20.55
N ALA A 180 12.40 25.84 -21.73
CA ALA A 180 13.21 25.80 -22.94
C ALA A 180 13.47 27.19 -23.56
N ALA A 181 12.89 28.28 -23.04
CA ALA A 181 13.20 29.64 -23.47
C ALA A 181 14.57 30.13 -22.95
N GLU A 182 15.10 29.47 -21.93
CA GLU A 182 16.44 29.73 -21.40
C GLU A 182 17.53 29.53 -22.48
N PRO A 183 18.63 30.30 -22.42
CA PRO A 183 19.75 30.11 -23.33
C PRO A 183 20.38 28.73 -23.14
N VAL A 184 20.83 28.12 -24.22
CA VAL A 184 21.55 26.84 -24.20
C VAL A 184 22.84 26.97 -23.38
N ALA A 185 23.08 25.98 -22.52
CA ALA A 185 24.25 25.88 -21.67
C ALA A 185 25.50 25.58 -22.50
N SER A 186 26.26 26.63 -22.81
CA SER A 186 27.40 26.57 -23.74
C SER A 186 28.75 26.54 -23.03
N VAL A 187 28.88 27.20 -21.87
CA VAL A 187 30.14 27.28 -21.11
C VAL A 187 29.85 27.24 -19.61
N GLY A 188 30.70 26.56 -18.84
CA GLY A 188 30.71 26.63 -17.38
C GLY A 188 31.40 27.88 -16.85
N HIS A 189 31.22 28.16 -15.56
CA HIS A 189 31.91 29.25 -14.88
C HIS A 189 33.40 28.89 -14.75
N THR A 190 34.27 29.77 -15.22
CA THR A 190 35.73 29.57 -15.21
C THR A 190 36.38 30.58 -14.28
N THR A 191 37.07 30.05 -13.28
CA THR A 191 37.89 30.82 -12.34
C THR A 191 39.37 30.44 -12.53
N VAL A 192 40.26 31.42 -12.49
CA VAL A 192 41.70 31.22 -12.70
C VAL A 192 42.50 31.79 -11.53
N SER A 193 43.49 31.04 -11.05
CA SER A 193 44.41 31.49 -10.01
C SER A 193 45.52 32.39 -10.56
N GLN A 194 46.28 33.03 -9.66
CA GLN A 194 47.58 33.60 -10.02
C GLN A 194 48.50 32.54 -10.64
N ALA A 195 49.45 32.98 -11.47
CA ALA A 195 50.44 32.09 -12.06
C ALA A 195 51.40 31.58 -10.98
N LEU A 196 51.40 30.27 -10.77
CA LEU A 196 52.27 29.62 -9.77
C LEU A 196 53.64 29.36 -10.39
N ARG A 197 54.69 29.65 -9.62
CA ARG A 197 56.08 29.54 -10.07
C ARG A 197 56.91 28.74 -9.07
N THR A 198 57.95 28.11 -9.59
CA THR A 198 58.99 27.47 -8.78
C THR A 198 60.04 28.50 -8.33
N SER A 199 60.86 28.15 -7.34
CA SER A 199 61.99 28.98 -6.88
C SER A 199 62.98 29.38 -7.99
N GLY A 200 63.02 28.62 -9.09
CA GLY A 200 63.80 28.92 -10.30
C GLY A 200 63.12 29.86 -11.31
N GLY A 201 61.91 30.36 -11.02
CA GLY A 201 61.14 31.27 -11.86
C GLY A 201 60.37 30.61 -13.02
N SER A 202 60.53 29.29 -13.21
CA SER A 202 59.75 28.52 -14.19
C SER A 202 58.29 28.39 -13.76
N ALA A 203 57.37 28.48 -14.73
CA ALA A 203 55.95 28.23 -14.53
C ALA A 203 55.71 26.82 -14.00
N ALA A 204 54.81 26.67 -13.03
CA ALA A 204 54.43 25.38 -12.50
C ALA A 204 53.70 24.53 -13.55
N THR A 205 53.91 23.23 -13.50
CA THR A 205 53.18 22.23 -14.28
C THR A 205 52.43 21.29 -13.35
N ALA A 206 51.54 20.45 -13.88
CA ALA A 206 50.84 19.44 -13.09
C ALA A 206 51.79 18.50 -12.30
N THR A 207 53.02 18.29 -12.77
CA THR A 207 54.03 17.45 -12.10
C THR A 207 54.89 18.20 -11.08
N THR A 208 54.70 19.51 -10.92
CA THR A 208 55.48 20.32 -9.97
C THR A 208 55.03 20.01 -8.55
N ALA A 209 55.97 19.77 -7.65
CA ALA A 209 55.66 19.52 -6.24
C ALA A 209 55.10 20.78 -5.57
N LEU A 210 54.10 20.62 -4.71
CA LEU A 210 53.49 21.76 -3.99
C LEU A 210 54.52 22.49 -3.11
N THR A 211 55.49 21.77 -2.55
CA THR A 211 56.57 22.33 -1.71
C THR A 211 57.55 23.20 -2.48
N ASP A 212 57.61 23.07 -3.81
CA ASP A 212 58.51 23.85 -4.67
C ASP A 212 57.89 25.18 -5.13
N LEU A 213 56.60 25.38 -4.84
CA LEU A 213 55.86 26.58 -5.20
C LEU A 213 56.20 27.73 -4.26
N VAL A 214 56.48 28.89 -4.84
CA VAL A 214 56.84 30.11 -4.11
C VAL A 214 55.87 31.25 -4.40
N ASP A 215 55.76 32.19 -3.46
CA ASP A 215 55.05 33.45 -3.65
C ASP A 215 55.86 34.44 -4.50
N GLU A 216 55.30 35.63 -4.76
CA GLU A 216 55.96 36.71 -5.52
C GLU A 216 57.29 37.17 -4.90
N HIS A 217 57.50 36.92 -3.60
CA HIS A 217 58.70 37.27 -2.85
C HIS A 217 59.68 36.09 -2.68
N GLY A 218 59.38 34.93 -3.26
CA GLY A 218 60.22 33.73 -3.22
C GLY A 218 60.06 32.88 -1.95
N ALA A 219 59.07 33.14 -1.10
CA ALA A 219 58.79 32.32 0.07
C ALA A 219 57.94 31.09 -0.28
N PRO A 220 58.17 29.91 0.32
CA PRO A 220 57.45 28.68 -0.01
C PRO A 220 55.97 28.77 0.42
N LEU A 221 55.07 28.60 -0.55
CA LEU A 221 53.61 28.64 -0.34
C LEU A 221 53.14 27.48 0.54
N PHE A 222 53.75 26.31 0.38
CA PHE A 222 53.39 25.08 1.09
C PHE A 222 54.60 24.43 1.74
N SER A 223 54.33 23.66 2.79
CA SER A 223 55.30 22.79 3.48
C SER A 223 54.69 21.40 3.62
N THR A 224 55.54 20.39 3.81
CA THR A 224 55.06 19.03 4.09
C THR A 224 54.16 19.04 5.32
N ASP A 225 53.07 18.29 5.26
CA ASP A 225 52.02 18.21 6.29
C ASP A 225 51.18 19.48 6.50
N ASP A 226 51.27 20.46 5.59
CA ASP A 226 50.32 21.59 5.59
C ASP A 226 48.90 21.10 5.29
N ALA A 227 47.93 21.54 6.10
CA ALA A 227 46.51 21.27 5.91
C ALA A 227 45.86 22.42 5.13
N ILE A 228 45.40 22.12 3.91
CA ILE A 228 44.68 23.05 3.03
C ILE A 228 43.20 22.74 3.14
N GLU A 229 42.44 23.62 3.78
CA GLU A 229 40.98 23.53 3.81
C GLU A 229 40.41 24.19 2.56
N ILE A 230 39.47 23.50 1.93
CA ILE A 230 38.82 23.89 0.70
C ILE A 230 37.32 23.96 0.94
N VAL A 231 36.74 25.11 0.66
CA VAL A 231 35.30 25.36 0.64
C VAL A 231 34.93 25.73 -0.78
N VAL A 232 33.93 25.07 -1.34
CA VAL A 232 33.46 25.31 -2.71
C VAL A 232 31.98 25.65 -2.67
N ASN A 233 31.58 26.73 -3.34
CA ASN A 233 30.18 27.00 -3.60
C ASN A 233 29.82 26.59 -5.03
N LYS A 234 28.77 25.77 -5.18
CA LYS A 234 28.28 25.29 -6.47
C LYS A 234 26.79 25.56 -6.61
N GLY A 235 26.43 26.42 -7.56
CA GLY A 235 25.03 26.70 -7.91
C GLY A 235 24.22 27.29 -6.76
N GLY A 236 24.84 28.12 -5.90
CA GLY A 236 24.19 28.76 -4.75
C GLY A 236 24.22 27.95 -3.45
N GLY A 237 24.77 26.73 -3.46
CA GLY A 237 24.95 25.91 -2.27
C GLY A 237 26.42 25.73 -1.91
N SER A 238 26.77 25.91 -0.63
CA SER A 238 28.10 25.54 -0.13
C SER A 238 28.20 24.02 0.02
N LEU A 239 29.25 23.44 -0.54
CA LEU A 239 29.65 22.07 -0.25
C LEU A 239 30.35 22.02 1.13
N PRO A 240 30.37 20.88 1.82
CA PRO A 240 31.11 20.70 3.05
C PRO A 240 32.61 21.04 2.89
N PRO A 241 33.25 21.62 3.92
CA PRO A 241 34.68 21.90 3.88
C PRO A 241 35.49 20.61 3.85
N GLU A 242 36.39 20.49 2.89
CA GLU A 242 37.29 19.34 2.74
C GLU A 242 38.75 19.73 2.99
N THR A 243 39.57 18.80 3.52
CA THR A 243 40.96 19.10 3.87
C THR A 243 41.94 18.26 3.07
N PHE A 244 42.80 18.93 2.30
CA PHE A 244 43.93 18.34 1.60
C PHE A 244 45.23 18.49 2.40
N ILE A 245 45.92 17.39 2.68
CA ILE A 245 47.20 17.39 3.42
C ILE A 245 48.36 17.21 2.43
N VAL A 246 49.25 18.20 2.37
CA VAL A 246 50.42 18.20 1.47
C VAL A 246 51.38 17.05 1.84
N GLY A 247 51.57 16.12 0.92
CA GLY A 247 52.43 14.93 1.08
C GLY A 247 51.69 13.66 1.49
N THR A 248 50.52 13.78 2.14
CA THR A 248 49.69 12.62 2.53
C THR A 248 48.55 12.38 1.54
N THR A 249 47.76 13.41 1.24
CA THR A 249 46.65 13.32 0.27
C THR A 249 47.17 13.41 -1.17
N GLY A 250 48.21 14.20 -1.39
CA GLY A 250 48.87 14.38 -2.68
C GLY A 250 50.11 15.26 -2.54
N SER A 251 51.00 15.22 -3.52
CA SER A 251 52.32 15.88 -3.42
C SER A 251 52.56 16.92 -4.52
N THR A 252 51.82 16.82 -5.63
CA THR A 252 51.98 17.68 -6.80
C THR A 252 50.79 18.62 -6.99
N LEU A 253 50.99 19.66 -7.80
CA LEU A 253 49.92 20.57 -8.22
C LEU A 253 48.83 19.83 -9.02
N GLY A 254 49.19 18.78 -9.76
CA GLY A 254 48.25 17.89 -10.45
C GLY A 254 47.39 17.09 -9.48
N ASP A 255 47.96 16.54 -8.41
CA ASP A 255 47.20 15.82 -7.38
C ASP A 255 46.19 16.76 -6.70
N PHE A 256 46.61 17.99 -6.39
CA PHE A 256 45.72 19.02 -5.84
C PHE A 256 44.61 19.42 -6.82
N ALA A 257 44.94 19.58 -8.11
CA ALA A 257 43.96 19.86 -9.15
C ALA A 257 42.90 18.75 -9.25
N SER A 258 43.33 17.49 -9.29
CA SER A 258 42.42 16.34 -9.30
C SER A 258 41.57 16.26 -8.04
N TYR A 259 42.16 16.47 -6.86
CA TYR A 259 41.41 16.51 -5.60
C TYR A 259 40.34 17.61 -5.60
N LEU A 260 40.71 18.83 -6.01
CA LEU A 260 39.77 19.95 -6.15
C LEU A 260 38.64 19.64 -7.13
N GLN A 261 38.94 18.95 -8.23
CA GLN A 261 37.93 18.53 -9.20
C GLN A 261 36.93 17.52 -8.59
N THR A 262 37.43 16.54 -7.83
CA THR A 262 36.62 15.51 -7.18
C THR A 262 35.68 16.12 -6.14
N ILE A 263 36.19 16.91 -5.19
CA ILE A 263 35.35 17.52 -4.13
C ILE A 263 34.33 18.52 -4.69
N ALA A 264 34.66 19.17 -5.81
CA ALA A 264 33.76 20.08 -6.50
C ALA A 264 32.64 19.35 -7.29
N GLY A 265 32.74 18.02 -7.42
CA GLY A 265 31.85 17.21 -8.25
C GLY A 265 31.86 17.68 -9.70
N VAL A 266 33.01 18.13 -10.22
CA VAL A 266 33.12 18.62 -11.60
C VAL A 266 33.52 17.48 -12.51
N TYR A 267 32.64 17.16 -13.45
CA TYR A 267 32.86 16.08 -14.41
C TYR A 267 33.18 16.62 -15.81
N ALA A 268 34.27 16.13 -16.38
CA ALA A 268 34.67 16.43 -17.75
C ALA A 268 34.05 15.38 -18.68
N ASP A 269 32.98 15.74 -19.39
CA ASP A 269 32.50 14.92 -20.50
C ASP A 269 33.34 15.26 -21.74
N PRO A 270 34.18 14.36 -22.27
CA PRO A 270 35.08 14.68 -23.39
C PRO A 270 34.34 15.01 -24.69
N THR A 271 33.05 14.66 -24.80
CA THR A 271 32.23 14.89 -26.00
C THR A 271 31.41 16.17 -25.89
N VAL A 272 30.91 16.46 -24.69
CA VAL A 272 29.99 17.57 -24.46
C VAL A 272 30.65 18.73 -23.75
N ASP A 273 31.45 18.49 -22.70
CA ASP A 273 32.07 19.54 -21.89
C ASP A 273 33.57 19.29 -21.64
N PRO A 274 34.41 19.25 -22.69
CA PRO A 274 35.83 18.90 -22.57
C PRO A 274 36.65 19.94 -21.81
N ALA A 275 36.10 21.13 -21.59
CA ALA A 275 36.74 22.22 -20.86
C ALA A 275 36.41 22.21 -19.36
N ALA A 276 35.38 21.47 -18.92
CA ALA A 276 35.05 21.31 -17.51
C ALA A 276 36.12 20.50 -16.79
N GLY A 277 36.46 20.90 -15.58
CA GLY A 277 37.50 20.27 -14.76
C GLY A 277 38.49 21.28 -14.22
N VAL A 278 39.49 20.76 -13.50
CA VAL A 278 40.57 21.55 -12.92
C VAL A 278 41.87 21.21 -13.63
N THR A 279 42.49 22.18 -14.27
CA THR A 279 43.72 21.99 -15.05
C THR A 279 44.77 23.04 -14.73
N VAL A 280 46.04 22.73 -14.98
CA VAL A 280 47.13 23.69 -14.89
C VAL A 280 47.41 24.25 -16.28
N ALA A 281 47.34 25.57 -16.41
CA ALA A 281 47.55 26.27 -17.67
C ALA A 281 48.99 26.07 -18.18
N ALA A 282 49.12 25.74 -19.48
CA ALA A 282 50.41 25.58 -20.15
C ALA A 282 50.67 26.68 -21.20
N GLY A 283 49.70 27.57 -21.42
CA GLY A 283 49.70 28.56 -22.49
C GLY A 283 50.03 29.98 -22.03
N PRO A 284 50.05 30.95 -22.96
CA PRO A 284 50.21 32.36 -22.62
C PRO A 284 48.93 33.02 -22.08
N ASP A 285 47.75 32.42 -22.32
CA ASP A 285 46.46 32.91 -21.83
C ASP A 285 45.47 31.73 -21.61
N PRO A 286 45.19 31.31 -20.36
CA PRO A 286 45.64 31.91 -19.10
C PRO A 286 47.14 31.66 -18.88
N GLU A 287 47.79 32.51 -18.08
CA GLU A 287 49.25 32.47 -17.87
C GLU A 287 49.72 31.08 -17.42
N ALA A 288 50.83 30.61 -17.99
CA ALA A 288 51.38 29.30 -17.68
C ALA A 288 51.66 29.16 -16.18
N GLY A 289 51.21 28.06 -15.59
CA GLY A 289 51.28 27.80 -14.15
C GLY A 289 50.07 28.27 -13.34
N SER A 290 49.07 28.92 -13.95
CA SER A 290 47.79 29.19 -13.29
C SER A 290 46.93 27.93 -13.18
N LEU A 291 46.24 27.77 -12.05
CA LEU A 291 45.19 26.77 -11.86
C LEU A 291 43.89 27.29 -12.48
N VAL A 292 43.35 26.57 -13.44
CA VAL A 292 42.10 26.88 -14.15
C VAL A 292 41.04 25.92 -13.65
N VAL A 293 39.99 26.46 -13.04
CA VAL A 293 38.84 25.70 -12.55
C VAL A 293 37.65 26.08 -13.40
N THR A 294 37.15 25.13 -14.18
CA THR A 294 35.96 25.30 -15.03
C THR A 294 34.85 24.40 -14.51
N SER A 295 33.71 24.97 -14.13
CA SER A 295 32.54 24.19 -13.71
C SER A 295 31.91 23.45 -14.90
N ASN A 296 30.98 22.53 -14.60
CA ASN A 296 30.05 22.04 -15.62
C ASN A 296 29.22 23.20 -16.19
N ARG A 297 28.77 23.05 -17.43
CA ARG A 297 27.88 24.01 -18.12
C ARG A 297 26.60 24.34 -17.35
N GLY A 298 26.14 25.58 -17.55
CA GLY A 298 24.90 26.11 -17.00
C GLY A 298 25.08 26.82 -15.67
N GLU A 299 24.28 27.86 -15.42
CA GLU A 299 24.37 28.68 -14.21
C GLU A 299 24.11 27.87 -12.93
N ALA A 300 23.21 26.89 -12.96
CA ALA A 300 22.94 26.00 -11.85
C ALA A 300 24.16 25.18 -11.38
N ASN A 301 25.18 25.03 -12.24
CA ASN A 301 26.42 24.34 -11.94
C ASN A 301 27.60 25.28 -11.68
N ALA A 302 27.38 26.61 -11.73
CA ALA A 302 28.44 27.59 -11.58
C ALA A 302 29.18 27.41 -10.26
N LEU A 303 30.51 27.30 -10.35
CA LEU A 303 31.37 27.05 -9.21
C LEU A 303 32.16 28.32 -8.87
N ARG A 304 32.03 28.80 -7.64
CA ARG A 304 32.68 30.04 -7.19
C ARG A 304 33.68 29.75 -6.08
N LEU A 305 34.94 30.17 -6.29
CA LEU A 305 36.08 30.00 -5.36
C LEU A 305 36.65 31.31 -4.84
N HIS A 306 36.02 32.45 -5.16
CA HIS A 306 36.46 33.78 -4.75
C HIS A 306 35.26 34.72 -4.55
N ARG A 307 35.51 35.84 -3.85
CA ARG A 307 34.55 36.93 -3.66
C ARG A 307 34.46 37.79 -4.92
N GLU A 308 33.29 37.80 -5.55
CA GLU A 308 32.94 38.75 -6.59
C GLU A 308 31.93 39.76 -6.02
N GLY A 309 32.33 41.03 -5.83
CA GLY A 309 31.44 42.07 -5.31
C GLY A 309 31.02 41.92 -3.84
N ASP A 310 29.73 42.17 -3.56
CA ASP A 310 29.11 42.20 -2.21
C ASP A 310 28.29 40.94 -1.86
N GLU A 311 28.34 39.89 -2.70
CA GLU A 311 27.60 38.63 -2.45
C GLU A 311 28.24 37.81 -1.30
N LEU A 312 27.38 37.14 -0.50
CA LEU A 312 27.74 36.44 0.75
C LEU A 312 28.10 34.95 0.57
N GLU A 313 28.21 34.47 -0.67
CA GLU A 313 28.35 33.05 -1.00
C GLU A 313 29.80 32.71 -1.40
N PHE A 314 30.60 32.23 -0.45
CA PHE A 314 32.06 32.09 -0.62
C PHE A 314 32.52 30.64 -0.72
N GLY A 315 33.28 30.32 -1.76
CA GLY A 315 34.32 29.31 -1.69
C GLY A 315 35.64 29.93 -1.19
N SER A 316 36.46 29.18 -0.47
CA SER A 316 37.76 29.64 0.01
C SER A 316 38.77 28.50 0.07
N ILE A 317 40.04 28.80 -0.19
CA ILE A 317 41.14 27.84 -0.01
C ILE A 317 42.12 28.45 0.98
N LEU A 318 42.25 27.81 2.15
CA LEU A 318 43.03 28.32 3.28
C LEU A 318 44.07 27.28 3.71
N ASN A 319 45.32 27.70 3.81
CA ASN A 319 46.33 26.90 4.50
C ASN A 319 46.12 27.12 6.01
N ARG A 320 45.48 26.15 6.68
CA ARG A 320 45.16 26.21 8.11
C ARG A 320 46.42 26.17 8.98
N THR A 321 47.48 25.51 8.51
CA THR A 321 48.76 25.41 9.22
C THR A 321 49.50 26.76 9.24
N LYS A 322 49.48 27.51 8.12
CA LYS A 322 50.16 28.80 7.99
C LYS A 322 49.27 30.02 8.19
N GLY A 323 47.94 29.86 8.20
CA GLY A 323 46.97 30.96 8.27
C GLY A 323 46.96 31.85 7.02
N THR A 324 47.36 31.33 5.86
CA THR A 324 47.49 32.08 4.60
C THR A 324 46.47 31.63 3.54
N THR A 325 46.19 32.49 2.57
CA THR A 325 45.44 32.15 1.35
C THR A 325 46.44 31.88 0.22
N PRO A 326 46.81 30.60 -0.04
CA PRO A 326 47.85 30.28 -1.00
C PRO A 326 47.44 30.53 -2.47
N PHE A 327 46.13 30.64 -2.73
CA PHE A 327 45.58 30.92 -4.05
C PHE A 327 44.72 32.18 -4.01
N SER A 328 44.96 33.07 -4.96
CA SER A 328 44.10 34.20 -5.30
C SER A 328 43.44 33.90 -6.64
N PHE A 329 42.13 33.70 -6.60
CA PHE A 329 41.32 33.35 -7.76
C PHE A 329 40.60 34.59 -8.31
N SER A 330 40.42 34.62 -9.63
CA SER A 330 39.64 35.65 -10.31
C SER A 330 38.72 35.02 -11.37
N THR A 331 37.51 35.55 -11.50
CA THR A 331 36.56 35.12 -12.52
C THR A 331 37.10 35.48 -13.90
N ARG A 332 37.21 34.48 -14.78
CA ARG A 332 37.63 34.68 -16.17
C ARG A 332 36.46 34.62 -17.14
N ALA A 333 35.48 33.76 -16.85
CA ALA A 333 34.23 33.67 -17.61
C ALA A 333 33.08 33.24 -16.70
N SER A 334 31.94 33.90 -16.81
CA SER A 334 30.71 33.46 -16.14
C SER A 334 30.08 32.30 -16.90
N ALA A 335 29.37 31.42 -16.17
CA ALA A 335 28.57 30.37 -16.81
C ALA A 335 27.52 30.99 -17.72
N VAL A 336 27.27 30.36 -18.87
CA VAL A 336 26.26 30.78 -19.83
C VAL A 336 25.26 29.66 -20.01
N GLY A 337 23.98 30.02 -19.93
CA GLY A 337 22.86 29.11 -20.14
C GLY A 337 22.06 28.90 -18.86
N GLY A 338 20.76 28.71 -19.04
CA GLY A 338 19.86 28.48 -17.91
C GLY A 338 19.97 27.06 -17.36
N GLY A 339 19.49 26.92 -16.13
CA GLY A 339 19.51 25.68 -15.40
C GLY A 339 18.66 25.79 -14.15
N THR A 340 18.15 24.65 -13.70
CA THR A 340 17.33 24.57 -12.49
C THR A 340 17.90 23.51 -11.57
N SER A 341 17.65 23.65 -10.27
CA SER A 341 18.03 22.65 -9.29
C SER A 341 16.85 22.30 -8.40
N THR A 342 16.82 21.06 -7.94
CA THR A 342 15.81 20.58 -7.01
C THR A 342 16.44 19.61 -6.02
N ASN A 343 15.98 19.65 -4.78
CA ASN A 343 16.36 18.70 -3.75
C ASN A 343 15.22 17.70 -3.57
N PHE A 344 15.58 16.45 -3.33
CA PHE A 344 14.66 15.37 -3.03
C PHE A 344 15.28 14.44 -2.00
N THR A 345 14.44 13.68 -1.31
CA THR A 345 14.88 12.80 -0.23
C THR A 345 14.51 11.37 -0.58
N VAL A 346 15.51 10.49 -0.62
CA VAL A 346 15.33 9.04 -0.78
C VAL A 346 15.57 8.35 0.57
N TYR A 347 15.16 7.09 0.71
CA TYR A 347 15.36 6.32 1.93
C TYR A 347 16.34 5.18 1.69
N ASP A 348 17.24 4.94 2.64
CA ASP A 348 18.13 3.78 2.62
C ASP A 348 17.45 2.51 3.16
N SER A 349 18.18 1.38 3.18
CA SER A 349 17.63 0.11 3.65
C SER A 349 17.28 0.06 5.14
N LEU A 350 17.68 1.06 5.92
CA LEU A 350 17.30 1.24 7.32
C LEU A 350 16.20 2.31 7.48
N GLY A 351 15.72 2.88 6.39
CA GLY A 351 14.71 3.93 6.38
C GLY A 351 15.23 5.30 6.80
N GLN A 352 16.56 5.51 6.79
CA GLN A 352 17.11 6.84 7.03
C GLN A 352 16.91 7.71 5.79
N PRO A 353 16.48 8.98 5.96
CA PRO A 353 16.39 9.92 4.86
C PRO A 353 17.79 10.29 4.38
N VAL A 354 17.95 10.30 3.05
CA VAL A 354 19.16 10.67 2.32
C VAL A 354 18.80 11.80 1.37
N GLU A 355 19.48 12.93 1.48
CA GLU A 355 19.23 14.09 0.62
C GLU A 355 20.04 14.01 -0.66
N ALA A 356 19.36 14.10 -1.79
CA ALA A 356 19.95 14.19 -3.12
C ALA A 356 19.47 15.45 -3.84
N ARG A 357 20.31 15.98 -4.71
CA ARG A 357 20.09 17.19 -5.49
C ARG A 357 20.24 16.88 -6.97
N LEU A 358 19.25 17.25 -7.76
CA LEU A 358 19.32 17.25 -9.23
C LEU A 358 19.59 18.65 -9.73
N ARG A 359 20.59 18.80 -10.59
CA ARG A 359 20.86 20.02 -11.36
C ARG A 359 20.67 19.75 -12.84
N PHE A 360 19.83 20.53 -13.49
CA PHE A 360 19.57 20.45 -14.93
C PHE A 360 20.25 21.60 -15.66
N ALA A 361 20.81 21.30 -16.83
CA ALA A 361 21.36 22.27 -17.76
C ALA A 361 20.88 21.95 -19.19
N LEU A 362 20.40 22.97 -19.91
CA LEU A 362 19.94 22.80 -21.29
C LEU A 362 21.14 22.56 -22.21
N GLU A 363 21.29 21.35 -22.75
CA GLU A 363 22.45 20.96 -23.55
C GLU A 363 22.27 21.30 -25.04
N THR A 364 21.10 20.96 -25.60
CA THR A 364 20.77 21.24 -27.00
C THR A 364 19.32 21.68 -27.16
N LYS A 365 19.10 22.53 -28.16
CA LYS A 365 17.79 22.99 -28.61
C LYS A 365 17.79 22.99 -30.14
N ASP A 366 16.97 22.14 -30.75
CA ASP A 366 16.85 22.02 -32.20
C ASP A 366 15.37 21.94 -32.64
N THR A 367 15.13 21.69 -33.93
CA THR A 367 13.77 21.56 -34.48
C THR A 367 13.05 20.27 -34.03
N GLY A 368 13.81 19.28 -33.54
CA GLY A 368 13.31 18.00 -33.03
C GLY A 368 12.91 18.04 -31.56
N GLY A 369 13.43 19.00 -30.78
CA GLY A 369 13.07 19.25 -29.40
C GLY A 369 14.22 19.81 -28.56
N THR A 370 14.26 19.44 -27.27
CA THR A 370 15.31 19.87 -26.33
C THR A 370 15.93 18.69 -25.61
N THR A 371 17.24 18.76 -25.37
CA THR A 371 17.96 17.80 -24.54
C THR A 371 18.54 18.51 -23.33
N TRP A 372 18.23 18.00 -22.14
CA TRP A 372 18.71 18.52 -20.87
C TRP A 372 19.64 17.51 -20.23
N ARG A 373 20.79 17.97 -19.75
CA ARG A 373 21.68 17.15 -18.93
C ARG A 373 21.35 17.34 -17.47
N TYR A 374 21.27 16.25 -16.72
CA TYR A 374 21.14 16.31 -15.27
C TYR A 374 22.40 15.77 -14.58
N TYR A 375 22.70 16.36 -13.44
CA TYR A 375 23.72 15.92 -12.50
C TYR A 375 23.02 15.64 -11.17
N ALA A 376 23.10 14.39 -10.72
CA ALA A 376 22.59 13.97 -9.43
C ALA A 376 23.75 14.00 -8.42
N GLU A 377 23.56 14.72 -7.33
CA GLU A 377 24.56 14.86 -6.28
C GLU A 377 23.96 14.58 -4.89
N SER A 378 24.74 14.01 -3.99
CA SER A 378 24.37 13.86 -2.58
C SER A 378 25.57 14.13 -1.71
N LEU A 379 25.34 14.79 -0.57
CA LEU A 379 26.36 14.99 0.46
C LEU A 379 26.43 13.82 1.46
N ASP A 380 25.45 12.92 1.36
CA ASP A 380 25.34 11.71 2.18
C ASP A 380 26.10 10.52 1.58
N ASP A 381 26.79 10.73 0.45
CA ASP A 381 27.72 9.78 -0.16
C ASP A 381 29.00 9.69 0.69
N SER A 382 29.48 8.47 0.93
CA SER A 382 30.76 8.26 1.59
C SER A 382 31.97 8.51 0.68
N ASP A 383 31.76 8.57 -0.64
CA ASP A 383 32.79 8.96 -1.59
C ASP A 383 33.14 10.45 -1.48
N LEU A 384 34.37 10.78 -1.85
CA LEU A 384 34.86 12.17 -1.84
C LEU A 384 34.14 13.06 -2.89
N SER A 385 33.58 12.44 -3.93
CA SER A 385 32.82 13.14 -4.97
C SER A 385 31.35 13.19 -4.58
N PRO A 386 30.70 14.36 -4.55
CA PRO A 386 29.26 14.44 -4.28
C PRO A 386 28.41 13.93 -5.45
N LEU A 387 29.00 13.63 -6.62
CA LEU A 387 28.28 13.18 -7.82
C LEU A 387 27.93 11.69 -7.76
N ILE A 388 26.62 11.37 -7.71
CA ILE A 388 26.08 10.00 -7.62
C ILE A 388 25.61 9.45 -8.97
N GLY A 389 25.51 10.32 -9.97
CA GLY A 389 25.26 9.95 -11.36
C GLY A 389 24.90 11.13 -12.24
N MET A 390 24.84 10.87 -13.54
CA MET A 390 24.52 11.89 -14.54
C MET A 390 23.87 11.26 -15.75
N GLY A 391 23.08 12.04 -16.47
CA GLY A 391 22.43 11.58 -17.69
C GLY A 391 21.77 12.70 -18.46
N THR A 392 21.00 12.33 -19.47
CA THR A 392 20.27 13.28 -20.33
C THR A 392 18.79 12.95 -20.37
N VAL A 393 17.94 13.97 -20.35
CA VAL A 393 16.50 13.90 -20.55
C VAL A 393 16.17 14.57 -21.87
N GLN A 394 15.52 13.82 -22.78
CA GLN A 394 15.13 14.30 -24.10
C GLN A 394 13.64 14.58 -24.17
N PHE A 395 13.28 15.71 -24.76
CA PHE A 395 11.91 16.13 -25.02
C PHE A 395 11.70 16.34 -26.52
N ASP A 396 10.50 16.06 -27.00
CA ASP A 396 10.10 16.32 -28.39
C ASP A 396 9.82 17.82 -28.65
N ALA A 397 9.54 18.17 -29.90
CA ALA A 397 9.19 19.55 -30.30
C ALA A 397 7.91 20.09 -29.62
N SER A 398 7.07 19.23 -29.05
CA SER A 398 5.88 19.63 -28.28
C SER A 398 6.18 19.78 -26.78
N GLY A 399 7.42 19.53 -26.35
CA GLY A 399 7.85 19.57 -24.96
C GLY A 399 7.46 18.36 -24.14
N ARG A 400 7.11 17.22 -24.77
CA ARG A 400 6.80 15.96 -24.08
C ARG A 400 8.06 15.12 -23.91
N PHE A 401 8.18 14.45 -22.77
CA PHE A 401 9.26 13.49 -22.50
C PHE A 401 9.33 12.38 -23.57
N VAL A 402 10.56 12.05 -24.00
CA VAL A 402 10.84 11.00 -24.98
C VAL A 402 11.66 9.88 -24.36
N THR A 403 12.81 10.20 -23.76
CA THR A 403 13.72 9.23 -23.15
C THR A 403 14.65 9.89 -22.15
N ALA A 404 15.18 9.09 -21.23
CA ALA A 404 16.24 9.47 -20.29
C ALA A 404 17.39 8.46 -20.34
N THR A 405 18.57 8.90 -19.91
CA THR A 405 19.76 8.06 -19.71
C THR A 405 20.34 8.32 -18.32
N GLY A 406 21.31 7.51 -17.89
CA GLY A 406 22.04 7.73 -16.63
C GLY A 406 21.55 6.89 -15.44
N ASP A 407 20.57 6.02 -15.64
CA ASP A 407 20.11 5.06 -14.64
C ASP A 407 20.92 3.74 -14.66
N PRO A 408 21.03 3.04 -13.51
CA PRO A 408 20.64 3.50 -12.18
C PRO A 408 21.67 4.46 -11.57
N LEU A 409 21.23 5.35 -10.67
CA LEU A 409 22.10 6.14 -9.81
C LEU A 409 22.65 5.25 -8.69
N SER A 410 23.86 5.54 -8.22
CA SER A 410 24.53 4.77 -7.18
C SER A 410 25.14 5.71 -6.15
N LEU A 411 24.79 5.51 -4.89
CA LEU A 411 25.26 6.28 -3.74
C LEU A 411 25.99 5.33 -2.79
N ASP A 412 27.26 5.57 -2.48
CA ASP A 412 27.97 4.78 -1.46
C ASP A 412 27.54 5.25 -0.05
N ARG A 413 27.14 4.28 0.77
CA ARG A 413 26.70 4.46 2.15
C ARG A 413 27.64 3.75 3.12
N ALA A 414 28.93 3.66 2.80
CA ALA A 414 29.91 2.97 3.63
C ALA A 414 29.96 3.56 5.05
N GLY A 415 29.92 2.69 6.07
CA GLY A 415 29.95 3.10 7.47
C GLY A 415 28.61 3.58 8.07
N SER A 416 27.54 3.69 7.26
CA SER A 416 26.19 4.05 7.74
C SER A 416 25.47 2.89 8.46
N GLY A 417 25.89 1.64 8.20
CA GLY A 417 25.21 0.42 8.64
C GLY A 417 24.06 -0.03 7.73
N ALA A 418 23.68 0.77 6.73
CA ALA A 418 22.73 0.40 5.69
C ALA A 418 23.41 -0.43 4.58
N SER A 419 22.59 -1.00 3.69
CA SER A 419 23.08 -1.61 2.45
C SER A 419 23.81 -0.55 1.62
N SER A 420 25.01 -0.89 1.15
CA SER A 420 25.81 -0.03 0.28
C SER A 420 26.31 -0.79 -0.96
N PRO A 421 26.23 -0.21 -2.17
CA PRO A 421 25.65 1.11 -2.48
C PRO A 421 24.12 1.11 -2.47
N LEU A 422 23.51 2.26 -2.19
CA LEU A 422 22.10 2.51 -2.45
C LEU A 422 21.93 2.81 -3.94
N THR A 423 21.23 1.93 -4.66
CA THR A 423 20.98 2.08 -6.10
C THR A 423 19.51 2.33 -6.38
N PHE A 424 19.19 3.40 -7.12
CA PHE A 424 17.82 3.75 -7.47
C PHE A 424 17.74 4.37 -8.88
N SER A 425 16.58 4.25 -9.52
CA SER A 425 16.31 4.81 -10.86
C SER A 425 15.45 6.07 -10.75
N LEU A 426 15.63 7.00 -11.69
CA LEU A 426 14.81 8.20 -11.80
C LEU A 426 13.85 8.12 -13.00
N ASP A 427 12.55 8.17 -12.75
CA ASP A 427 11.56 8.30 -13.82
C ASP A 427 11.25 9.79 -14.10
N PHE A 428 11.54 10.23 -15.32
CA PHE A 428 11.28 11.59 -15.80
C PHE A 428 10.03 11.69 -16.68
N SER A 429 9.21 10.63 -16.77
CA SER A 429 8.02 10.56 -17.63
C SER A 429 6.99 11.67 -17.36
N GLY A 430 6.92 12.17 -16.11
CA GLY A 430 6.07 13.27 -15.70
C GLY A 430 6.63 14.67 -15.97
N MET A 431 7.79 14.79 -16.61
CA MET A 431 8.40 16.08 -16.96
C MET A 431 7.93 16.62 -18.32
N THR A 432 7.95 17.95 -18.44
CA THR A 432 7.69 18.66 -19.71
C THR A 432 8.70 19.78 -19.93
N ALA A 433 8.98 20.10 -21.19
CA ALA A 433 9.85 21.21 -21.59
C ALA A 433 9.24 22.01 -22.75
N PRO A 434 8.14 22.76 -22.54
CA PRO A 434 7.47 23.49 -23.61
C PRO A 434 8.35 24.63 -24.15
N ALA A 435 8.35 24.81 -25.48
CA ALA A 435 9.21 25.74 -26.20
C ALA A 435 8.94 27.24 -25.93
N GLU A 436 7.73 27.59 -25.48
CA GLU A 436 7.26 28.96 -25.19
C GLU A 436 6.65 29.03 -23.79
N SER A 437 7.44 28.73 -22.77
CA SER A 437 7.03 28.91 -21.39
C SER A 437 7.08 30.38 -20.98
N VAL A 438 5.99 30.90 -20.41
CA VAL A 438 6.02 32.10 -19.57
C VAL A 438 6.12 31.62 -18.12
N GLY A 439 7.33 31.55 -17.57
CA GLY A 439 7.57 31.22 -16.16
C GLY A 439 8.79 30.34 -15.91
N GLU A 440 9.29 30.39 -14.67
CA GLU A 440 10.50 29.71 -14.21
C GLU A 440 10.40 28.18 -14.25
N SER A 441 11.55 27.53 -14.48
CA SER A 441 11.71 26.08 -14.36
C SER A 441 11.37 25.61 -12.94
N ARG A 442 10.49 24.62 -12.82
CA ARG A 442 10.07 24.03 -11.54
C ARG A 442 10.07 22.51 -11.63
N VAL A 443 10.96 21.88 -10.87
CA VAL A 443 11.12 20.43 -10.82
C VAL A 443 10.96 19.97 -9.37
N TYR A 444 10.26 18.88 -9.15
CA TYR A 444 10.04 18.28 -7.84
C TYR A 444 9.90 16.76 -7.97
N MET A 445 10.11 16.04 -6.87
CA MET A 445 9.80 14.61 -6.81
C MET A 445 8.30 14.43 -6.55
N ALA A 446 7.62 13.73 -7.46
CA ALA A 446 6.19 13.47 -7.38
C ALA A 446 5.87 12.29 -6.46
N SER A 447 6.63 11.21 -6.57
CA SER A 447 6.46 9.99 -5.77
C SER A 447 7.76 9.20 -5.68
N GLN A 448 7.86 8.30 -4.71
CA GLN A 448 8.91 7.30 -4.59
C GLN A 448 8.34 6.03 -3.94
N ASP A 449 9.05 4.92 -4.09
CA ASP A 449 8.70 3.64 -3.47
C ASP A 449 9.35 3.40 -2.09
N GLY A 450 10.42 4.14 -1.75
CA GLY A 450 11.11 4.02 -0.48
C GLY A 450 10.35 4.65 0.69
N THR A 451 10.49 4.03 1.86
CA THR A 451 9.63 4.32 3.02
C THR A 451 10.42 4.22 4.33
N PRO A 452 10.20 5.14 5.28
CA PRO A 452 10.75 4.98 6.62
C PRO A 452 9.99 3.88 7.36
N ALA A 453 10.54 3.43 8.49
CA ALA A 453 9.85 2.51 9.39
C ALA A 453 8.54 3.15 9.88
N GLY A 454 7.48 2.36 9.94
CA GLY A 454 6.16 2.81 10.40
C GLY A 454 5.50 1.74 11.25
N GLU A 455 4.81 2.16 12.31
CA GLU A 455 4.03 1.26 13.18
C GLU A 455 2.60 1.19 12.66
N LEU A 456 1.98 0.01 12.70
CA LEU A 456 0.57 -0.13 12.33
C LEU A 456 -0.33 0.50 13.40
N GLU A 457 -0.91 1.65 13.09
CA GLU A 457 -1.75 2.44 14.03
C GLU A 457 -3.22 2.03 13.98
N GLY A 458 -3.70 1.57 12.82
CA GLY A 458 -5.09 1.16 12.63
C GLY A 458 -5.29 0.37 11.35
N TYR A 459 -6.51 -0.07 11.10
CA TYR A 459 -6.87 -0.76 9.87
C TYR A 459 -8.26 -0.36 9.39
N GLU A 460 -8.54 -0.61 8.12
CA GLU A 460 -9.85 -0.41 7.53
C GLU A 460 -10.19 -1.64 6.69
N ILE A 461 -11.47 -1.99 6.64
CA ILE A 461 -11.97 -3.11 5.85
C ILE A 461 -12.95 -2.54 4.84
N ASP A 462 -12.70 -2.75 3.56
CA ASP A 462 -13.56 -2.25 2.49
C ASP A 462 -14.76 -3.18 2.21
N GLU A 463 -15.62 -2.77 1.27
CA GLU A 463 -16.81 -3.54 0.87
C GLU A 463 -16.48 -4.87 0.20
N ASP A 464 -15.29 -5.00 -0.37
CA ASP A 464 -14.78 -6.21 -1.00
C ASP A 464 -14.07 -7.12 0.02
N GLY A 465 -14.01 -6.72 1.29
CA GLY A 465 -13.40 -7.44 2.39
C GLY A 465 -11.89 -7.32 2.47
N VAL A 466 -11.27 -6.43 1.68
CA VAL A 466 -9.83 -6.15 1.72
C VAL A 466 -9.52 -5.34 2.97
N ILE A 467 -8.55 -5.84 3.73
CA ILE A 467 -8.08 -5.26 4.98
C ILE A 467 -6.85 -4.43 4.65
N THR A 468 -6.95 -3.12 4.86
CA THR A 468 -5.87 -2.16 4.64
C THR A 468 -5.40 -1.59 5.97
N GLY A 469 -4.14 -1.86 6.32
CA GLY A 469 -3.49 -1.28 7.49
C GLY A 469 -3.01 0.14 7.22
N LYS A 470 -3.21 1.04 8.18
CA LYS A 470 -2.73 2.43 8.18
C LYS A 470 -1.54 2.56 9.14
N TYR A 471 -0.42 2.99 8.60
CA TYR A 471 0.85 3.09 9.33
C TYR A 471 1.17 4.53 9.72
N SER A 472 1.94 4.72 10.78
CA SER A 472 2.38 6.03 11.28
C SER A 472 3.22 6.83 10.28
N ASN A 473 3.82 6.16 9.29
CA ASN A 473 4.53 6.77 8.16
C ASN A 473 3.58 7.24 7.03
N GLN A 474 2.28 7.35 7.29
CA GLN A 474 1.21 7.74 6.36
C GLN A 474 1.03 6.79 5.17
N GLN A 475 1.62 5.59 5.25
CA GLN A 475 1.39 4.57 4.25
C GLN A 475 0.21 3.68 4.60
N SER A 476 -0.42 3.19 3.55
CA SER A 476 -1.44 2.16 3.63
C SER A 476 -0.90 0.89 2.96
N ARG A 477 -1.03 -0.26 3.62
CA ARG A 477 -0.69 -1.57 3.02
C ARG A 477 -1.85 -2.53 3.17
N VAL A 478 -2.09 -3.32 2.13
CA VAL A 478 -3.06 -4.40 2.17
C VAL A 478 -2.48 -5.55 3.01
N LEU A 479 -3.24 -6.00 4.01
CA LEU A 479 -2.85 -7.07 4.94
C LEU A 479 -3.46 -8.42 4.53
N GLY A 480 -4.64 -8.40 3.93
CA GLY A 480 -5.35 -9.60 3.49
C GLY A 480 -6.77 -9.28 3.03
N GLN A 481 -7.55 -10.31 2.71
CA GLN A 481 -8.94 -10.18 2.29
C GLN A 481 -9.81 -11.25 2.96
N VAL A 482 -10.91 -10.87 3.58
CA VAL A 482 -11.85 -11.82 4.21
C VAL A 482 -12.53 -12.67 3.14
N ALA A 483 -12.61 -13.98 3.37
CA ALA A 483 -13.30 -14.90 2.46
C ALA A 483 -14.78 -15.06 2.82
N VAL A 484 -15.62 -15.13 1.78
CA VAL A 484 -17.06 -15.33 1.89
C VAL A 484 -17.44 -16.63 1.19
N ALA A 485 -18.22 -17.47 1.88
CA ALA A 485 -18.77 -18.69 1.30
C ALA A 485 -20.22 -18.49 0.86
N THR A 486 -20.55 -19.02 -0.31
CA THR A 486 -21.92 -19.12 -0.81
C THR A 486 -22.29 -20.59 -1.02
N PHE A 487 -23.57 -20.89 -0.84
CA PHE A 487 -24.14 -22.21 -1.08
C PHE A 487 -25.26 -22.12 -2.11
N ILE A 488 -25.43 -23.19 -2.88
CA ILE A 488 -26.54 -23.31 -3.82
C ILE A 488 -27.86 -23.35 -3.05
N ASN A 489 -27.89 -24.09 -1.94
CA ASN A 489 -29.07 -24.24 -1.09
C ASN A 489 -28.74 -24.05 0.39
N ASN A 490 -28.99 -22.85 0.92
CA ASN A 490 -28.73 -22.54 2.33
C ASN A 490 -29.58 -23.39 3.30
N GLU A 491 -30.76 -23.87 2.88
CA GLU A 491 -31.64 -24.69 3.71
C GLU A 491 -31.12 -26.11 3.96
N GLY A 492 -30.14 -26.53 3.16
CA GLY A 492 -29.45 -27.79 3.36
C GLY A 492 -28.37 -27.72 4.44
N LEU A 493 -28.07 -26.52 4.99
CA LEU A 493 -27.05 -26.34 6.01
C LEU A 493 -27.52 -26.88 7.36
N LEU A 494 -26.63 -27.58 8.04
CA LEU A 494 -26.86 -28.06 9.39
C LEU A 494 -26.34 -27.00 10.36
N ALA A 495 -27.17 -26.53 11.28
CA ALA A 495 -26.68 -25.64 12.31
C ALA A 495 -26.00 -26.43 13.43
N GLU A 496 -24.91 -25.85 13.91
CA GLU A 496 -24.22 -26.24 15.13
C GLU A 496 -24.43 -25.15 16.19
N SER A 497 -23.67 -25.22 17.29
CA SER A 497 -23.73 -24.21 18.34
C SER A 497 -23.25 -22.83 17.85
N GLU A 498 -23.54 -21.78 18.62
CA GLU A 498 -23.01 -20.42 18.44
C GLU A 498 -23.27 -19.82 17.03
N ASN A 499 -24.49 -20.02 16.50
CA ASN A 499 -24.89 -19.48 15.19
C ASN A 499 -23.96 -19.86 14.03
N THR A 500 -23.47 -21.11 14.03
CA THR A 500 -22.61 -21.64 12.97
C THR A 500 -23.23 -22.79 12.23
N TYR A 501 -22.75 -23.00 11.01
CA TYR A 501 -23.31 -23.93 10.05
C TYR A 501 -22.21 -24.81 9.45
N VAL A 502 -22.58 -26.06 9.16
CA VAL A 502 -21.79 -26.99 8.36
C VAL A 502 -22.56 -27.42 7.10
N PRO A 503 -21.86 -27.73 5.99
CA PRO A 503 -22.50 -28.20 4.78
C PRO A 503 -23.21 -29.54 5.03
N GLY A 504 -24.47 -29.62 4.61
CA GLY A 504 -25.23 -30.87 4.62
C GLY A 504 -25.29 -31.50 3.23
N ALA A 505 -25.83 -32.72 3.13
CA ALA A 505 -25.93 -33.43 1.85
C ALA A 505 -26.76 -32.68 0.79
N ASN A 506 -27.67 -31.79 1.21
CA ASN A 506 -28.56 -31.03 0.34
C ASN A 506 -28.15 -29.54 0.18
N SER A 507 -27.06 -29.08 0.81
CA SER A 507 -26.59 -27.69 0.64
C SER A 507 -25.76 -27.48 -0.64
N GLY A 508 -25.15 -28.57 -1.12
CA GLY A 508 -24.02 -28.52 -2.03
C GLY A 508 -22.72 -28.17 -1.31
N ASP A 509 -21.63 -28.14 -2.06
CA ASP A 509 -20.32 -27.73 -1.57
C ASP A 509 -20.26 -26.21 -1.38
N ALA A 510 -19.41 -25.76 -0.45
CA ALA A 510 -19.16 -24.34 -0.24
C ALA A 510 -18.37 -23.76 -1.40
N ASN A 511 -18.90 -22.69 -2.01
CA ASN A 511 -18.17 -21.89 -2.98
C ASN A 511 -17.57 -20.68 -2.27
N ILE A 512 -16.26 -20.72 -2.01
CA ILE A 512 -15.53 -19.69 -1.25
C ILE A 512 -14.89 -18.71 -2.22
N VAL A 513 -15.26 -17.45 -2.11
CA VAL A 513 -14.89 -16.36 -3.01
C VAL A 513 -14.67 -15.07 -2.20
N ALA A 514 -14.20 -14.01 -2.86
CA ALA A 514 -14.19 -12.67 -2.27
C ALA A 514 -15.62 -12.12 -2.11
N ALA A 515 -15.79 -11.12 -1.24
CA ALA A 515 -17.04 -10.36 -1.19
C ALA A 515 -17.30 -9.66 -2.55
N ASN A 516 -18.57 -9.35 -2.84
CA ASN A 516 -19.05 -8.82 -4.13
C ASN A 516 -18.73 -9.65 -5.40
N GLU A 517 -18.15 -10.83 -5.28
CA GLU A 517 -17.83 -11.71 -6.41
C GLU A 517 -18.70 -12.96 -6.46
N ALA A 518 -18.93 -13.49 -7.66
CA ALA A 518 -19.63 -14.77 -7.89
C ALA A 518 -20.97 -14.94 -7.14
N GLY A 519 -21.67 -13.85 -6.85
CA GLY A 519 -22.95 -13.84 -6.13
C GLY A 519 -22.84 -13.77 -4.60
N ALA A 520 -21.63 -13.58 -4.05
CA ALA A 520 -21.43 -13.17 -2.67
C ALA A 520 -21.85 -11.70 -2.47
N GLY A 521 -22.34 -11.38 -1.27
CA GLY A 521 -22.69 -10.03 -0.84
C GLY A 521 -21.47 -9.18 -0.51
N ALA A 522 -21.72 -7.89 -0.28
CA ALA A 522 -20.71 -6.94 0.18
C ALA A 522 -20.46 -7.10 1.68
N ILE A 523 -19.25 -6.80 2.13
CA ILE A 523 -18.96 -6.63 3.55
C ILE A 523 -19.28 -5.19 3.96
N VAL A 524 -19.82 -5.01 5.16
CA VAL A 524 -20.02 -3.71 5.79
C VAL A 524 -19.23 -3.73 7.09
N ALA A 525 -18.14 -2.97 7.13
CA ALA A 525 -17.32 -2.83 8.32
C ALA A 525 -17.98 -1.95 9.38
N GLY A 526 -17.67 -2.18 10.65
CA GLY A 526 -18.21 -1.40 11.76
C GLY A 526 -19.69 -1.66 12.05
N ALA A 527 -20.21 -2.82 11.62
CA ALA A 527 -21.63 -3.12 11.69
C ALA A 527 -21.88 -4.61 11.96
N LEU A 528 -23.05 -4.92 12.53
CA LEU A 528 -23.52 -6.28 12.75
C LEU A 528 -24.90 -6.47 12.10
N GLU A 529 -25.14 -7.67 11.58
CA GLU A 529 -26.47 -8.09 11.17
C GLU A 529 -27.29 -8.45 12.41
N GLN A 530 -28.51 -7.93 12.53
CA GLN A 530 -29.46 -8.28 13.57
C GLN A 530 -30.23 -9.55 13.24
N SER A 531 -30.91 -10.11 14.25
CA SER A 531 -31.87 -11.18 14.04
C SER A 531 -32.96 -10.76 13.04
N ASN A 532 -33.39 -11.68 12.17
CA ASN A 532 -34.52 -11.42 11.26
C ASN A 532 -35.89 -11.80 11.87
N VAL A 533 -35.94 -12.08 13.17
CA VAL A 533 -37.16 -12.44 13.90
C VAL A 533 -38.03 -11.20 14.16
N GLU A 534 -39.30 -11.26 13.75
CA GLU A 534 -40.28 -10.20 14.03
C GLU A 534 -41.22 -10.59 15.17
N LEU A 535 -41.02 -10.01 16.35
CA LEU A 535 -41.74 -10.36 17.59
C LEU A 535 -43.27 -10.39 17.46
N VAL A 536 -43.86 -9.46 16.70
CA VAL A 536 -45.31 -9.41 16.49
C VAL A 536 -45.81 -10.62 15.71
N ARG A 537 -45.06 -11.07 14.68
CA ARG A 537 -45.40 -12.27 13.91
C ARG A 537 -45.23 -13.53 14.77
N GLU A 538 -44.13 -13.62 15.50
CA GLU A 538 -43.88 -14.74 16.41
C GLU A 538 -45.00 -14.90 17.45
N PHE A 539 -45.48 -13.80 18.05
CA PHE A 539 -46.61 -13.89 18.97
C PHE A 539 -47.92 -14.32 18.31
N ILE A 540 -48.19 -13.91 17.05
CA ILE A 540 -49.35 -14.38 16.30
C ILE A 540 -49.26 -15.89 16.07
N ASP A 541 -48.10 -16.39 15.67
CA ASP A 541 -47.86 -17.81 15.42
C ASP A 541 -47.92 -18.62 16.71
N LEU A 542 -47.40 -18.10 17.83
CA LEU A 542 -47.53 -18.70 19.15
C LEU A 542 -48.98 -18.84 19.59
N VAL A 543 -49.78 -17.77 19.42
CA VAL A 543 -51.21 -17.77 19.78
C VAL A 543 -51.99 -18.72 18.87
N SER A 544 -51.69 -18.73 17.57
CA SER A 544 -52.29 -19.64 16.59
C SER A 544 -52.00 -21.10 16.95
N ALA A 545 -50.73 -21.46 17.21
CA ALA A 545 -50.33 -22.80 17.61
C ALA A 545 -50.95 -23.22 18.95
N SER A 546 -50.97 -22.33 19.94
CA SER A 546 -51.60 -22.58 21.26
C SER A 546 -53.12 -22.78 21.15
N THR A 547 -53.77 -22.02 20.27
CA THR A 547 -55.20 -22.20 19.95
C THR A 547 -55.42 -23.53 19.22
N GLY A 548 -54.52 -23.91 18.32
CA GLY A 548 -54.49 -25.20 17.64
C GLY A 548 -54.40 -26.38 18.61
N ILE A 549 -53.49 -26.32 19.60
CA ILE A 549 -53.38 -27.32 20.68
C ILE A 549 -54.68 -27.40 21.49
N SER A 550 -55.26 -26.25 21.85
CA SER A 550 -56.50 -26.18 22.60
C SER A 550 -57.69 -26.77 21.82
N ALA A 551 -57.78 -26.48 20.52
CA ALA A 551 -58.81 -27.02 19.64
C ALA A 551 -58.66 -28.53 19.46
N ALA A 552 -57.44 -29.01 19.20
CA ALA A 552 -57.17 -30.44 19.07
C ALA A 552 -57.44 -31.22 20.38
N SER A 553 -57.12 -30.62 21.53
CA SER A 553 -57.44 -31.19 22.85
C SER A 553 -58.94 -31.31 23.11
N ARG A 554 -59.75 -30.34 22.63
CA ARG A 554 -61.22 -30.43 22.69
C ARG A 554 -61.75 -31.59 21.84
N VAL A 555 -61.19 -31.84 20.66
CA VAL A 555 -61.57 -32.98 19.81
C VAL A 555 -61.31 -34.31 20.54
N VAL A 556 -60.16 -34.44 21.19
CA VAL A 556 -59.83 -35.64 21.99
C VAL A 556 -60.82 -35.82 23.15
N ARG A 557 -61.15 -34.73 23.87
CA ARG A 557 -62.10 -34.78 24.98
C ARG A 557 -63.50 -35.19 24.53
N THR A 558 -64.03 -34.58 23.47
CA THR A 558 -65.34 -34.93 22.93
C THR A 558 -65.37 -36.38 22.42
N ALA A 559 -64.29 -36.87 21.82
CA ALA A 559 -64.20 -38.27 21.43
C ALA A 559 -64.19 -39.21 22.64
N ASP A 560 -63.55 -38.83 23.75
CA ASP A 560 -63.54 -39.59 25.01
C ASP A 560 -64.93 -39.63 25.66
N ASP A 561 -65.59 -38.48 25.76
CA ASP A 561 -66.96 -38.38 26.31
C ASP A 561 -67.92 -39.28 25.53
N LEU A 562 -67.85 -39.29 24.19
CA LEU A 562 -68.67 -40.16 23.34
C LEU A 562 -68.34 -41.66 23.48
N LEU A 563 -67.07 -42.00 23.73
CA LEU A 563 -66.69 -43.40 24.01
C LEU A 563 -67.24 -43.86 25.36
N GLN A 564 -67.20 -42.99 26.38
CA GLN A 564 -67.78 -43.28 27.69
C GLN A 564 -69.30 -43.45 27.60
N GLU A 565 -70.02 -42.59 26.86
CA GLU A 565 -71.45 -42.76 26.61
C GLU A 565 -71.77 -44.06 25.87
N LEU A 566 -70.98 -44.42 24.85
CA LEU A 566 -71.13 -45.69 24.13
C LEU A 566 -70.92 -46.92 25.03
N LEU A 567 -69.94 -46.86 25.93
CA LEU A 567 -69.69 -47.93 26.90
C LEU A 567 -70.87 -48.09 27.86
N LEU A 568 -71.48 -46.98 28.29
CA LEU A 568 -72.68 -46.99 29.15
C LEU A 568 -73.92 -47.53 28.43
N LEU A 569 -74.07 -47.28 27.12
CA LEU A 569 -75.16 -47.82 26.29
C LEU A 569 -74.98 -49.30 25.91
N SER A 570 -73.76 -49.84 26.03
CA SER A 570 -73.43 -51.23 25.70
C SER A 570 -73.60 -52.23 26.86
N ARG A 571 -73.95 -51.74 28.06
CA ARG A 571 -74.39 -52.54 29.21
C ARG A 571 -75.92 -52.57 29.26
#